data_AF-A0A5N0UP15-F1
#
_entry.id   AF-A0A5N0UP15-F1
#
_cell.length_a   1.000
_cell.length_b   1.000
_cell.length_c   1.000
_cell.angle_alpha   90.00
_cell.angle_beta   90.00
_cell.angle_gamma   90.00
#
_symmetry.space_group_name_H-M   'P 1'
#
loop_
_entity.id
_entity.type
_entity.pdbx_description
1 polymer ?
#
loop_
_entity_poly.entity_id
_entity_poly.type
_entity_poly.pdbx_seq_one_letter_code
_entity_poly.pdbx_strand_id
1 'polypeptide(L)'
;MNDAAVLTAARPPTAPHLDLGRRGEQMAARYLQKQGFIVLSRNWRCREGELDLVVTDRNTLVVCEVKTRAGDRFGDPTEAVTPAKVARIRRITGQWLSAHCVNWCTVRFDVIAIVLAPPGAMCLRHYPGAF
;
A
#
# COMPACT_ATOMS: atom_id res chain seq x y z
N MET A 1 -28.56 33.11 -4.01
CA MET A 1 -28.94 32.40 -5.25
C MET A 1 -27.73 32.34 -6.17
N ASN A 2 -27.00 31.23 -6.15
CA ASN A 2 -26.73 30.47 -7.37
C ASN A 2 -26.20 29.09 -6.95
N ASP A 3 -27.05 28.09 -7.15
CA ASP A 3 -26.74 26.66 -7.07
C ASP A 3 -25.74 26.32 -8.18
N ALA A 4 -24.60 25.73 -7.80
CA ALA A 4 -23.77 24.96 -8.70
C ALA A 4 -23.76 23.52 -8.20
N ALA A 5 -24.66 22.72 -8.76
CA ALA A 5 -24.76 21.29 -8.52
C ALA A 5 -23.40 20.62 -8.79
N VAL A 6 -22.81 20.06 -7.74
CA VAL A 6 -21.68 19.14 -7.85
C VAL A 6 -22.21 17.87 -8.50
N LEU A 7 -22.10 17.79 -9.83
CA LEU A 7 -22.33 16.56 -10.60
C LEU A 7 -21.28 15.53 -10.19
N THR A 8 -21.59 14.75 -9.16
CA THR A 8 -20.85 13.53 -8.82
C THR A 8 -21.18 12.49 -9.89
N ALA A 9 -20.48 12.52 -11.02
CA ALA A 9 -20.55 11.45 -11.99
C ALA A 9 -20.15 10.14 -11.30
N ALA A 10 -21.09 9.20 -11.22
CA ALA A 10 -20.85 7.88 -10.65
C ALA A 10 -19.66 7.25 -11.39
N ARG A 11 -18.60 6.92 -10.65
CA ARG A 11 -17.39 6.34 -11.23
C ARG A 11 -17.76 4.99 -11.88
N PRO A 12 -17.29 4.69 -13.11
CA PRO A 12 -17.62 3.43 -13.77
C PRO A 12 -17.22 2.22 -12.90
N PRO A 13 -17.94 1.09 -13.02
CA PRO A 13 -17.65 -0.11 -12.24
C PRO A 13 -16.19 -0.51 -12.42
N THR A 14 -15.45 -0.59 -11.31
CA THR A 14 -14.06 -1.02 -11.36
C THR A 14 -13.96 -2.49 -11.74
N ALA A 15 -12.98 -2.84 -12.58
CA ALA A 15 -12.67 -4.24 -12.85
C ALA A 15 -12.49 -5.02 -11.52
N PRO A 16 -12.96 -6.27 -11.40
CA PRO A 16 -12.99 -7.01 -10.13
C PRO A 16 -11.63 -7.08 -9.41
N HIS A 17 -10.53 -7.15 -10.16
CA HIS A 17 -9.18 -7.15 -9.60
C HIS A 17 -8.77 -5.80 -8.99
N LEU A 18 -9.25 -4.67 -9.54
CA LEU A 18 -9.01 -3.34 -9.00
C LEU A 18 -9.78 -3.13 -7.69
N ASP A 19 -11.00 -3.67 -7.60
CA ASP A 19 -11.76 -3.63 -6.36
C ASP A 19 -11.12 -4.51 -5.28
N LEU A 20 -10.67 -5.72 -5.65
CA LEU A 20 -9.92 -6.61 -4.77
C LEU A 20 -8.64 -5.94 -4.23
N GLY A 21 -7.85 -5.30 -5.10
CA GLY A 21 -6.64 -4.57 -4.71
C GLY A 21 -6.92 -3.46 -3.70
N ARG A 22 -7.95 -2.63 -3.94
CA ARG A 22 -8.34 -1.57 -2.99
C ARG A 22 -8.82 -2.11 -1.65
N ARG A 23 -9.60 -3.20 -1.66
CA ARG A 23 -10.04 -3.86 -0.42
C ARG A 23 -8.85 -4.38 0.38
N GLY A 24 -7.86 -4.95 -0.30
CA GLY A 24 -6.61 -5.39 0.31
C GLY A 24 -5.83 -4.23 0.93
N GLU A 25 -5.58 -3.16 0.19
CA GLU A 25 -4.89 -1.98 0.73
C GLU A 25 -5.63 -1.37 1.93
N GLN A 26 -6.96 -1.30 1.87
CA GLN A 26 -7.77 -0.83 3.00
C GLN A 26 -7.65 -1.72 4.23
N MET A 27 -7.57 -3.04 4.04
CA MET A 27 -7.32 -4.00 5.13
C MET A 27 -5.91 -3.85 5.69
N ALA A 28 -4.90 -3.71 4.84
CA ALA A 28 -3.50 -3.48 5.23
C ALA A 28 -3.35 -2.22 6.07
N ALA A 29 -3.94 -1.10 5.64
CA ALA A 29 -3.92 0.15 6.38
C ALA A 29 -4.57 0.01 7.76
N ARG A 30 -5.76 -0.63 7.84
CA ARG A 30 -6.44 -0.88 9.12
C ARG A 30 -5.63 -1.78 10.04
N TYR A 31 -4.99 -2.81 9.50
CA TYR A 31 -4.12 -3.69 10.25
C TYR A 31 -2.95 -2.91 10.86
N LEU A 32 -2.23 -2.12 10.06
CA LEU A 32 -1.11 -1.31 10.53
C LEU A 32 -1.54 -0.27 11.58
N GLN A 33 -2.68 0.38 11.38
CA GLN A 33 -3.25 1.30 12.38
C GLN A 33 -3.53 0.60 13.72
N LYS A 34 -4.08 -0.63 13.69
CA LYS A 34 -4.29 -1.43 14.91
C LYS A 34 -2.97 -1.83 15.59
N GLN A 35 -1.88 -1.93 14.83
CA GLN A 35 -0.52 -2.15 15.35
C GLN A 35 0.14 -0.86 15.87
N GLY A 36 -0.55 0.29 15.85
CA GLY A 36 -0.05 1.58 16.36
C GLY A 36 0.65 2.45 15.32
N PHE A 37 0.71 2.03 14.05
CA PHE A 37 1.27 2.86 12.99
C PHE A 37 0.32 3.98 12.57
N ILE A 38 0.89 5.13 12.22
CA ILE A 38 0.19 6.26 11.61
C ILE A 38 0.32 6.15 10.09
N VAL A 39 -0.78 6.25 9.36
CA VAL A 39 -0.78 6.28 7.89
C VAL A 39 -0.47 7.69 7.42
N LEU A 40 0.63 7.85 6.69
CA LEU A 40 1.08 9.12 6.13
C LEU A 40 0.63 9.30 4.67
N SER A 41 0.58 8.22 3.91
CA SER A 41 0.11 8.24 2.52
C SER A 41 -0.45 6.89 2.09
N ARG A 42 -1.36 6.94 1.11
CA ARG A 42 -1.95 5.78 0.43
C ARG A 42 -1.96 6.04 -1.07
N ASN A 43 -1.62 5.06 -1.90
CA ASN A 43 -1.55 5.19 -3.35
C ASN A 43 -0.79 6.45 -3.80
N TRP A 44 0.33 6.78 -3.16
CA TRP A 44 1.07 7.98 -3.52
C TRP A 44 1.78 7.76 -4.85
N ARG A 45 1.64 8.71 -5.78
CA ARG A 45 2.11 8.58 -7.16
C ARG A 45 3.05 9.72 -7.51
N CYS A 46 4.09 9.40 -8.27
CA CYS A 46 4.95 10.37 -8.95
C CYS A 46 5.25 9.87 -10.36
N ARG A 47 6.04 10.63 -11.13
CA ARG A 47 6.44 10.26 -12.51
C ARG A 47 7.10 8.87 -12.60
N GLU A 48 7.70 8.42 -11.51
CA GLU A 48 8.56 7.24 -11.46
C GLU A 48 7.82 5.96 -11.06
N GLY A 49 6.62 6.09 -10.51
CA GLY A 49 5.78 4.99 -10.05
C GLY A 49 4.91 5.38 -8.87
N GLU A 50 4.59 4.39 -8.05
CA GLU A 50 3.67 4.51 -6.92
C GLU A 50 4.20 3.81 -5.67
N LEU A 51 3.72 4.25 -4.51
CA LEU A 51 3.84 3.58 -3.22
C LEU A 51 2.43 3.27 -2.71
N ASP A 52 2.17 2.01 -2.36
CA ASP A 52 0.84 1.59 -1.91
C ASP A 52 0.50 2.23 -0.55
N LEU A 53 1.39 2.07 0.43
CA LEU A 53 1.24 2.63 1.78
C LEU A 53 2.57 3.18 2.30
N VAL A 54 2.51 4.37 2.90
CA VAL A 54 3.60 4.93 3.71
C VAL A 54 3.06 5.15 5.12
N VAL A 55 3.69 4.53 6.11
CA VAL A 55 3.27 4.59 7.51
C VAL A 55 4.46 4.90 8.43
N THR A 56 4.20 5.22 9.69
CA THR A 56 5.26 5.43 10.68
C THR A 56 4.86 5.01 12.09
N ASP A 57 5.84 4.55 12.87
CA ASP A 57 5.75 4.37 14.33
C ASP A 57 6.33 5.58 15.12
N ARG A 58 6.54 6.73 14.43
CA ARG A 58 7.20 7.98 14.88
C ARG A 58 8.72 8.00 14.80
N ASN A 59 9.38 6.85 14.69
CA ASN A 59 10.85 6.79 14.60
C ASN A 59 11.31 6.18 13.26
N THR A 60 10.51 5.28 12.73
CA THR A 60 10.73 4.58 11.47
C THR A 60 9.63 4.97 10.49
N LEU A 61 10.03 5.32 9.27
CA LEU A 61 9.12 5.38 8.14
C LEU A 61 9.12 4.03 7.44
N VAL A 62 7.93 3.47 7.25
CA VAL A 62 7.75 2.15 6.66
C VAL A 62 6.97 2.30 5.36
N VAL A 63 7.59 1.87 4.27
CA VAL A 63 6.94 1.74 2.96
C VAL A 63 6.45 0.30 2.82
N CYS A 64 5.15 0.10 2.69
CA CYS A 64 4.57 -1.23 2.56
C CYS A 64 4.06 -1.45 1.12
N GLU A 65 4.60 -2.47 0.46
CA GLU A 65 4.02 -3.02 -0.77
C GLU A 65 2.87 -3.97 -0.39
N VAL A 66 1.66 -3.75 -0.94
CA VAL A 66 0.47 -4.56 -0.64
C VAL A 66 0.14 -5.48 -1.82
N LYS A 67 0.30 -6.79 -1.61
CA LYS A 67 -0.02 -7.80 -2.61
C LYS A 67 -1.32 -8.50 -2.25
N THR A 68 -2.35 -8.30 -3.07
CA THR A 68 -3.66 -8.94 -2.87
C THR A 68 -3.95 -9.93 -4.00
N ARG A 69 -4.39 -11.14 -3.65
CA ARG A 69 -4.82 -12.15 -4.62
C ARG A 69 -6.04 -12.94 -4.12
N ALA A 70 -6.78 -13.51 -5.07
CA ALA A 70 -7.78 -14.54 -4.80
C ALA A 70 -7.11 -15.91 -4.73
N GLY A 71 -7.64 -16.82 -3.91
CA GLY A 71 -7.16 -18.20 -3.80
C GLY A 71 -7.04 -18.68 -2.36
N ASP A 72 -6.41 -19.84 -2.18
CA ASP A 72 -6.24 -20.51 -0.88
C ASP A 72 -4.83 -20.33 -0.29
N ARG A 73 -3.86 -19.83 -1.06
CA ARG A 73 -2.44 -19.83 -0.67
C ARG A 73 -1.80 -18.46 -0.71
N PHE A 74 -1.01 -18.20 0.33
CA PHE A 74 0.09 -17.26 0.25
C PHE A 74 1.22 -17.94 -0.54
N GLY A 75 1.25 -17.82 -1.87
CA GLY A 75 2.51 -17.98 -2.62
C GLY A 75 3.62 -17.08 -2.06
N ASP A 76 4.87 -17.29 -2.43
CA ASP A 76 5.99 -16.78 -1.65
C ASP A 76 6.01 -15.23 -1.63
N PRO A 77 6.04 -14.59 -0.45
CA PRO A 77 6.10 -13.13 -0.32
C PRO A 77 7.32 -12.50 -1.02
N THR A 78 8.43 -13.26 -1.09
CA THR A 78 9.72 -12.89 -1.70
C THR A 78 9.82 -13.27 -3.17
N GLU A 79 8.97 -14.18 -3.68
CA GLU A 79 8.94 -14.65 -5.09
C GLU A 79 8.74 -13.52 -6.13
N ALA A 80 8.51 -12.28 -5.72
CA ALA A 80 8.23 -11.17 -6.62
C ALA A 80 8.79 -9.81 -6.19
N VAL A 81 9.97 -9.76 -5.54
CA VAL A 81 10.71 -8.49 -5.42
C VAL A 81 12.10 -8.64 -6.04
N THR A 82 12.17 -8.42 -7.35
CA THR A 82 13.44 -8.43 -8.08
C THR A 82 14.33 -7.26 -7.62
N PRO A 83 15.66 -7.33 -7.79
CA PRO A 83 16.56 -6.20 -7.51
C PRO A 83 16.15 -4.91 -8.22
N ALA A 84 15.64 -5.01 -9.45
CA ALA A 84 15.10 -3.88 -10.19
C ALA A 84 13.87 -3.25 -9.50
N LYS A 85 12.97 -4.09 -8.95
CA LYS A 85 11.82 -3.61 -8.18
C LYS A 85 12.26 -2.93 -6.88
N VAL A 86 13.21 -3.51 -6.15
CA VAL A 86 13.80 -2.90 -4.95
C VAL A 86 14.37 -1.52 -5.25
N ALA A 87 15.23 -1.42 -6.28
CA ALA A 87 15.86 -0.16 -6.67
C ALA A 87 14.82 0.89 -7.05
N ARG A 88 13.76 0.48 -7.78
CA ARG A 88 12.66 1.38 -8.15
C ARG A 88 11.90 1.88 -6.92
N ILE A 89 11.54 1.01 -5.98
CA ILE A 89 10.80 1.39 -4.77
C ILE A 89 11.63 2.34 -3.91
N ARG A 90 12.93 2.08 -3.74
CA ARG A 90 13.85 2.97 -3.01
C ARG A 90 13.92 4.36 -3.64
N ARG A 91 13.99 4.43 -4.97
CA ARG A 91 14.00 5.70 -5.70
C ARG A 91 12.69 6.49 -5.52
N ILE A 92 11.53 5.83 -5.67
CA ILE A 92 10.21 6.45 -5.46
C ILE A 92 10.07 6.92 -3.99
N THR A 93 10.61 6.16 -3.05
CA THR A 93 10.64 6.53 -1.63
C THR A 93 11.47 7.79 -1.38
N GLY A 94 12.62 7.93 -2.05
CA GLY A 94 13.39 9.18 -2.03
C GLY A 94 12.59 10.38 -2.54
N GLN A 95 11.78 10.20 -3.59
CA GLN A 95 10.88 11.25 -4.08
C GLN A 95 9.80 11.60 -3.04
N TRP A 96 9.23 10.61 -2.36
CA TRP A 96 8.24 10.84 -1.30
C TRP A 96 8.86 11.63 -0.15
N LEU A 97 10.04 11.24 0.32
CA LEU A 97 10.76 11.93 1.41
C LEU A 97 11.05 13.39 1.05
N SER A 98 11.54 13.63 -0.18
CA SER A 98 11.82 14.99 -0.65
C SER A 98 10.54 15.83 -0.77
N ALA A 99 9.46 15.28 -1.32
CA ALA A 99 8.19 15.99 -1.50
C ALA A 99 7.52 16.39 -0.18
N HIS A 100 7.80 15.66 0.91
CA HIS A 100 7.23 15.91 2.24
C HIS A 100 8.25 16.47 3.24
N CYS A 101 9.46 16.80 2.80
CA CYS A 101 10.56 17.31 3.65
C CYS A 101 10.85 16.40 4.87
N VAL A 102 10.79 15.08 4.70
CA VAL A 102 11.00 14.10 5.78
C VAL A 102 12.45 13.66 5.85
N ASN A 103 13.10 13.85 7.01
CA ASN A 103 14.51 13.49 7.25
C ASN A 103 14.80 12.99 8.68
N TRP A 104 13.77 12.76 9.50
CA TRP A 104 13.90 12.43 10.94
C TRP A 104 13.92 10.92 11.24
N CYS A 105 13.74 10.07 10.22
CA CYS A 105 13.50 8.65 10.38
C CYS A 105 14.51 7.75 9.69
N THR A 106 14.62 6.53 10.18
CA THR A 106 15.08 5.40 9.36
C THR A 106 13.98 4.95 8.42
N VAL A 107 14.35 4.31 7.30
CA VAL A 107 13.39 3.78 6.32
C VAL A 107 13.44 2.26 6.32
N ARG A 108 12.27 1.62 6.41
CA ARG A 108 12.07 0.18 6.30
C ARG A 108 11.11 -0.14 5.16
N PHE A 109 11.35 -1.23 4.46
CA PHE A 109 10.47 -1.72 3.39
C PHE A 109 9.81 -3.02 3.82
N ASP A 110 8.48 -3.02 3.84
CA ASP A 110 7.68 -4.15 4.27
C ASP A 110 6.85 -4.68 3.10
N VAL A 111 6.46 -5.96 3.18
CA VAL A 111 5.45 -6.55 2.30
C VAL A 111 4.24 -6.97 3.13
N ILE A 112 3.05 -6.65 2.65
CA ILE A 112 1.80 -7.18 3.21
C ILE A 112 1.13 -8.04 2.14
N ALA A 113 1.01 -9.33 2.41
CA ALA A 113 0.30 -10.26 1.55
C ALA A 113 -1.11 -10.49 2.07
N ILE A 114 -2.09 -10.40 1.18
CA ILE A 114 -3.51 -10.61 1.47
C ILE A 114 -4.06 -11.64 0.50
N VAL A 115 -4.72 -12.65 1.07
CA VAL A 115 -5.37 -13.73 0.33
C VAL A 115 -6.85 -13.70 0.65
N LEU A 116 -7.68 -13.60 -0.39
CA LEU A 116 -9.12 -13.79 -0.28
C LEU A 116 -9.44 -15.28 -0.46
N ALA A 117 -9.66 -15.97 0.67
CA ALA A 117 -10.05 -17.37 0.72
C ALA A 117 -11.59 -17.52 0.70
N PRO A 118 -12.15 -18.50 -0.02
CA PRO A 118 -13.57 -18.84 0.07
C PRO A 118 -13.96 -19.25 1.52
N PRO A 119 -15.14 -18.88 2.04
CA PRO A 119 -16.26 -18.17 1.38
C PRO A 119 -16.19 -16.63 1.48
N GLY A 120 -15.01 -16.02 1.57
CA GLY A 120 -14.81 -14.56 1.60
C GLY A 120 -13.91 -14.05 2.74
N ALA A 121 -13.26 -14.96 3.47
CA ALA A 121 -12.31 -14.61 4.50
C ALA A 121 -11.05 -13.99 3.86
N MET A 122 -10.61 -12.84 4.38
CA MET A 122 -9.33 -12.25 3.99
C MET A 122 -8.29 -12.58 5.06
N CYS A 123 -7.25 -13.30 4.67
CA CYS A 123 -6.10 -13.60 5.51
C CYS A 123 -4.98 -12.62 5.18
N LEU A 124 -4.41 -11.98 6.20
CA LEU A 124 -3.31 -11.03 6.06
C LEU A 124 -2.04 -11.60 6.69
N ARG A 125 -0.92 -11.41 6.02
CA ARG A 125 0.41 -11.67 6.55
C ARG A 125 1.33 -10.49 6.28
N HIS A 126 2.04 -10.06 7.31
CA HIS A 126 2.96 -8.92 7.28
C HIS A 126 4.39 -9.43 7.40
N TYR A 127 5.25 -8.92 6.51
CA TYR A 127 6.68 -9.24 6.43
C TYR A 127 7.48 -7.95 6.64
N PRO A 128 7.90 -7.67 7.88
CA PRO A 128 8.75 -6.52 8.18
C PRO A 128 10.15 -6.67 7.58
N GLY A 129 10.72 -5.58 7.04
CA GLY A 129 12.10 -5.58 6.54
C GLY A 129 12.32 -6.56 5.39
N ALA A 130 11.37 -6.63 4.47
CA ALA A 130 11.37 -7.60 3.37
C ALA A 130 12.53 -7.39 2.38
N PHE A 131 13.09 -6.18 2.25
CA PHE A 131 14.22 -5.84 1.38
C PHE A 131 14.81 -4.45 1.68
#